data_AF-A0A2N8TIP7-F1
#
_entry.id   AF-A0A2N8TIP7-F1
#
_cell.length_a   1.000
_cell.length_b   1.000
_cell.length_c   1.000
_cell.angle_alpha   90.00
_cell.angle_beta   90.00
_cell.angle_gamma   90.00
#
_symmetry.space_group_name_H-M   'P 1'
#
loop_
_entity.id
_entity.type
_entity.pdbx_description
1 polymer ?
#
loop_
_entity_poly.entity_id
_entity_poly.type
_entity_poly.pdbx_seq_one_letter_code
_entity_poly.pdbx_strand_id
1 'polypeptide(L)'
;MVVNYDLDQLRVGENRVVVGRRDGFDIQDRDIAPGDGWCRALYAPECAWPRGADLCVRVQWFPDREVGSDSDARLEAVTTGLRSLDYVVERAGRPFDPEQDLEANLLVYRMEPGKTPPQRSDDAWAYVQPPRTYKWPEISPRELIERWMRKAKAARTGNNLVVWDTESALWPPEASFCTHVRWWPAPDTSSAEIYEGLREFASIVQDADYRTRLQERPIPDAVETVDLLVYREADSTTPA
;
A
#
# COMPACT_ATOMS: atom_id res chain seq x y z
N MET A 1 -1.06 14.57 7.92
CA MET A 1 -1.89 13.78 6.99
C MET A 1 -3.30 13.75 7.56
N VAL A 2 -4.32 14.22 6.81
CA VAL A 2 -5.69 14.45 7.32
C VAL A 2 -6.30 13.19 7.94
N VAL A 3 -6.06 12.01 7.35
CA VAL A 3 -6.60 10.75 7.87
C VAL A 3 -6.07 10.40 9.27
N ASN A 4 -4.82 10.71 9.61
CA ASN A 4 -4.34 10.49 10.99
C ASN A 4 -5.08 11.38 11.98
N TYR A 5 -5.33 12.64 11.63
CA TYR A 5 -6.11 13.55 12.46
C TYR A 5 -7.54 13.01 12.66
N ASP A 6 -8.17 12.48 11.61
CA ASP A 6 -9.51 11.90 11.70
C ASP A 6 -9.53 10.62 12.56
N LEU A 7 -8.52 9.76 12.43
CA LEU A 7 -8.35 8.59 13.31
C LEU A 7 -8.20 9.00 14.79
N ASP A 8 -7.48 10.11 15.06
CA ASP A 8 -7.36 10.66 16.41
C ASP A 8 -8.70 11.19 16.93
N GLN A 9 -9.50 11.86 16.10
CA GLN A 9 -10.85 12.32 16.47
C GLN A 9 -11.79 11.14 16.76
N LEU A 10 -11.62 10.02 16.05
CA LEU A 10 -12.32 8.77 16.30
C LEU A 10 -11.78 8.01 17.53
N ARG A 11 -10.74 8.52 18.20
CA ARG A 11 -10.05 7.90 19.36
C ARG A 11 -9.48 6.51 19.07
N VAL A 12 -9.15 6.26 17.81
CA VAL A 12 -8.54 5.00 17.36
C VAL A 12 -7.18 5.25 16.70
N GLY A 13 -6.67 6.49 16.68
CA GLY A 13 -5.34 6.81 16.17
C GLY A 13 -4.19 6.42 17.11
N GLU A 14 -2.95 6.49 16.62
CA GLU A 14 -1.73 6.25 17.40
C GLU A 14 -1.45 7.44 18.34
N ASN A 15 -2.33 7.68 19.29
CA ASN A 15 -2.14 8.69 20.32
C ASN A 15 -1.15 8.18 21.37
N ARG A 16 -0.12 8.98 21.68
CA ARG A 16 0.85 8.70 22.73
C ARG A 16 0.71 9.70 23.86
N VAL A 17 0.63 9.21 25.08
CA VAL A 17 0.62 10.00 26.32
C VAL A 17 1.88 9.73 27.12
N VAL A 18 2.37 10.75 27.81
CA VAL A 18 3.49 10.58 28.74
C VAL A 18 2.97 9.93 30.01
N VAL A 19 3.38 8.69 30.26
CA VAL A 19 2.98 7.90 31.45
C VAL A 19 3.99 7.97 32.58
N GLY A 20 5.18 8.52 32.32
CA GLY A 20 6.20 8.68 33.33
C GLY A 20 7.47 9.33 32.82
N ARG A 21 8.47 9.43 33.69
CA ARG A 21 9.81 9.88 33.34
C ARG A 21 10.85 8.93 33.93
N ARG A 22 11.87 8.60 33.15
CA ARG A 22 13.01 7.79 33.59
C ARG A 22 14.30 8.32 32.99
N ASP A 23 15.30 8.54 33.85
CA ASP A 23 16.63 9.01 33.47
C ASP A 23 16.63 10.30 32.63
N GLY A 24 15.66 11.19 32.89
CA GLY A 24 15.50 12.46 32.17
C GLY A 24 14.72 12.37 30.86
N PHE A 25 14.25 11.18 30.46
CA PHE A 25 13.42 10.97 29.27
C PHE A 25 11.96 10.75 29.63
N ASP A 26 11.06 11.27 28.81
CA ASP A 26 9.63 10.98 28.88
C ASP A 26 9.38 9.52 28.44
N ILE A 27 8.73 8.74 29.30
CA ILE A 27 8.19 7.43 28.93
C ILE A 27 6.81 7.69 28.36
N GLN A 28 6.63 7.32 27.09
CA GLN A 28 5.36 7.41 26.40
C GLN A 28 4.70 6.04 26.36
N ASP A 29 3.40 6.00 26.59
CA ASP A 29 2.54 4.86 26.30
C ASP A 29 1.41 5.31 25.35
N ARG A 30 0.66 4.37 24.81
CA ARG A 30 -0.49 4.69 23.96
C ARG A 30 -1.72 5.02 24.80
N ASP A 31 -2.43 6.08 24.42
CA ASP A 31 -3.70 6.47 25.03
C ASP A 31 -4.86 5.73 24.36
N ILE A 32 -4.94 4.43 24.61
CA ILE A 32 -5.95 3.53 24.04
C ILE A 32 -6.61 2.80 25.21
N ALA A 33 -7.94 2.75 25.22
CA ALA A 33 -8.65 1.96 26.20
C ALA A 33 -8.36 0.45 25.98
N PRO A 34 -8.11 -0.33 27.04
CA PRO A 34 -7.93 -1.78 26.91
C PRO A 34 -9.10 -2.41 26.13
N GLY A 35 -8.77 -3.29 25.19
CA GLY A 35 -9.70 -4.00 24.32
C GLY A 35 -10.09 -3.27 23.02
N ASP A 36 -9.64 -2.04 22.78
CA ASP A 36 -10.08 -1.27 21.59
C ASP A 36 -9.14 -1.40 20.37
N GLY A 37 -7.85 -1.68 20.59
CA GLY A 37 -6.84 -1.64 19.53
C GLY A 37 -6.58 -0.23 19.00
N TRP A 38 -5.78 -0.10 17.94
CA TRP A 38 -5.43 1.21 17.38
C TRP A 38 -5.09 1.17 15.90
N CYS A 39 -5.06 2.34 15.29
CA CYS A 39 -4.81 2.56 13.89
C CYS A 39 -3.67 3.55 13.67
N ARG A 40 -2.96 3.39 12.55
CA ARG A 40 -2.19 4.48 11.96
C ARG A 40 -2.40 4.49 10.46
N ALA A 41 -2.53 5.69 9.91
CA ALA A 41 -2.48 5.87 8.47
C ALA A 41 -1.02 6.03 8.03
N LEU A 42 -0.70 5.39 6.92
CA LEU A 42 0.58 5.42 6.22
C LEU A 42 0.37 5.85 4.78
N TYR A 43 1.41 6.43 4.19
CA TYR A 43 1.41 6.84 2.79
C TYR A 43 1.13 5.64 1.87
N ALA A 44 0.22 5.83 0.91
CA ALA A 44 0.05 4.96 -0.25
C ALA A 44 0.57 5.69 -1.50
N PRO A 45 1.48 5.10 -2.29
CA PRO A 45 1.96 5.72 -3.51
C PRO A 45 0.85 5.87 -4.54
N GLU A 46 0.86 6.94 -5.33
CA GLU A 46 -0.21 7.25 -6.29
C GLU A 46 -0.46 6.15 -7.33
N CYS A 47 0.56 5.37 -7.67
CA CYS A 47 0.43 4.21 -8.55
C CYS A 47 -0.48 3.10 -7.97
N ALA A 48 -0.68 3.08 -6.64
CA ALA A 48 -1.59 2.16 -5.96
C ALA A 48 -3.01 2.74 -5.75
N TRP A 49 -3.24 4.01 -6.10
CA TRP A 49 -4.52 4.65 -5.80
C TRP A 49 -5.64 4.08 -6.69
N PRO A 50 -6.85 3.90 -6.14
CA PRO A 50 -8.04 3.70 -6.94
C PRO A 50 -8.21 4.81 -7.97
N ARG A 51 -8.70 4.46 -9.17
CA ARG A 51 -8.86 5.41 -10.27
C ARG A 51 -9.84 6.52 -9.87
N GLY A 52 -9.48 7.78 -10.08
CA GLY A 52 -10.29 8.94 -9.68
C GLY A 52 -10.28 9.29 -8.20
N ALA A 53 -9.38 8.71 -7.39
CA ALA A 53 -9.15 9.14 -6.02
C ALA A 53 -8.28 10.41 -5.96
N ASP A 54 -8.62 11.34 -5.05
CA ASP A 54 -7.84 12.57 -4.79
C ASP A 54 -6.95 12.45 -3.53
N LEU A 55 -7.22 11.43 -2.72
CA LEU A 55 -6.47 11.05 -1.53
C LEU A 55 -6.57 9.53 -1.37
N CYS A 56 -5.47 8.87 -1.03
CA CYS A 56 -5.47 7.47 -0.65
C CYS A 56 -4.34 7.20 0.34
N VAL A 57 -4.63 6.42 1.38
CA VAL A 57 -3.71 6.01 2.42
C VAL A 57 -3.95 4.55 2.77
N ARG A 58 -2.90 3.91 3.28
CA ARG A 58 -3.02 2.60 3.94
C ARG A 58 -3.28 2.84 5.42
N VAL A 59 -4.38 2.34 5.96
CA VAL A 59 -4.61 2.33 7.40
C VAL A 59 -4.26 0.94 7.93
N GLN A 60 -3.30 0.88 8.83
CA GLN A 60 -3.01 -0.34 9.59
C GLN A 60 -3.81 -0.30 10.88
N TRP A 61 -4.59 -1.34 11.14
CA TRP A 61 -5.31 -1.55 12.39
C TRP A 61 -4.65 -2.68 13.18
N PHE A 62 -4.36 -2.43 14.44
CA PHE A 62 -3.72 -3.34 15.37
C PHE A 62 -4.74 -3.73 16.44
N PRO A 63 -5.22 -4.99 16.48
CA PRO A 63 -6.10 -5.44 17.54
C PRO A 63 -5.41 -5.37 18.89
N ASP A 64 -6.17 -5.04 19.93
CA ASP A 64 -5.76 -5.40 21.28
C ASP A 64 -5.93 -6.91 21.48
N ARG A 65 -4.88 -7.56 21.99
CA ARG A 65 -4.80 -9.01 22.16
C ARG A 65 -5.21 -9.46 23.56
N GLU A 66 -5.77 -8.58 24.37
CA GLU A 66 -6.41 -8.98 25.62
C GLU A 66 -7.55 -9.98 25.39
N VAL A 67 -7.67 -10.94 26.32
CA VAL A 67 -8.67 -12.02 26.26
C VAL A 67 -10.08 -11.42 26.31
N GLY A 68 -10.88 -11.69 25.28
CA GLY A 68 -12.28 -11.23 25.18
C GLY A 68 -12.51 -10.03 24.27
N SER A 69 -11.46 -9.49 23.63
CA SER A 69 -11.58 -8.46 22.60
C SER A 69 -12.22 -9.02 21.31
N ASP A 70 -13.34 -8.44 20.87
CA ASP A 70 -13.99 -8.76 19.60
C ASP A 70 -13.33 -7.96 18.46
N SER A 71 -12.24 -8.53 17.92
CA SER A 71 -11.44 -7.93 16.87
C SER A 71 -12.24 -7.54 15.62
N ASP A 72 -13.17 -8.38 15.18
CA ASP A 72 -13.96 -8.13 13.98
C ASP A 72 -14.97 -7.01 14.18
N ALA A 73 -15.67 -7.00 15.32
CA ALA A 73 -16.61 -5.92 15.65
C ALA A 73 -15.89 -4.56 15.74
N ARG A 74 -14.65 -4.55 16.26
CA ARG A 74 -13.84 -3.31 16.35
C ARG A 74 -13.33 -2.84 15.00
N LEU A 75 -12.87 -3.76 14.15
CA LEU A 75 -12.49 -3.42 12.78
C LEU A 75 -13.68 -2.84 12.00
N GLU A 76 -14.88 -3.38 12.19
CA GLU A 76 -16.12 -2.82 11.62
C GLU A 76 -16.48 -1.44 12.19
N ALA A 77 -16.28 -1.20 13.48
CA ALA A 77 -16.50 0.11 14.08
C ALA A 77 -15.55 1.17 13.50
N VAL A 78 -14.25 0.84 13.35
CA VAL A 78 -13.25 1.70 12.69
C VAL A 78 -13.65 2.01 11.25
N THR A 79 -14.01 0.97 10.50
CA THR A 79 -14.45 1.08 9.11
C THR A 79 -15.69 1.98 8.98
N THR A 80 -16.67 1.80 9.86
CA THR A 80 -17.90 2.61 9.91
C THR A 80 -17.59 4.06 10.27
N GLY A 81 -16.72 4.31 11.24
CA GLY A 81 -16.29 5.65 11.64
C GLY A 81 -15.60 6.40 10.50
N LEU A 82 -14.69 5.74 9.78
CA LEU A 82 -14.04 6.33 8.60
C LEU A 82 -15.04 6.60 7.47
N ARG A 83 -15.97 5.68 7.19
CA ARG A 83 -17.05 5.88 6.20
C ARG A 83 -17.97 7.05 6.55
N SER A 84 -18.16 7.34 7.83
CA SER A 84 -18.95 8.50 8.29
C SER A 84 -18.30 9.85 8.00
N LEU A 85 -17.01 9.85 7.67
CA LEU A 85 -16.21 11.02 7.29
C LEU A 85 -16.01 11.12 5.77
N ASP A 86 -16.92 10.52 5.00
CA ASP A 86 -16.93 10.49 3.52
C ASP A 86 -15.72 9.78 2.88
N TYR A 87 -15.01 8.94 3.63
CA TYR A 87 -14.01 8.03 3.05
C TYR A 87 -14.66 6.77 2.50
N VAL A 88 -14.08 6.26 1.41
CA VAL A 88 -14.26 4.86 1.01
C VAL A 88 -13.24 4.03 1.77
N VAL A 89 -13.70 2.92 2.34
CA VAL A 89 -12.87 1.99 3.10
C VAL A 89 -13.03 0.59 2.54
N GLU A 90 -11.93 0.03 2.08
CA GLU A 90 -11.83 -1.33 1.56
C GLU A 90 -10.92 -2.18 2.45
N ARG A 91 -11.37 -3.41 2.74
CA ARG A 91 -10.50 -4.47 3.26
C ARG A 91 -9.67 -5.00 2.10
N ALA A 92 -8.61 -4.28 1.74
CA ALA A 92 -7.76 -4.61 0.61
C ALA A 92 -6.64 -5.56 1.01
N GLY A 93 -6.25 -6.43 0.08
CA GLY A 93 -5.19 -7.42 0.31
C GLY A 93 -5.70 -8.73 0.90
N ARG A 94 -4.76 -9.62 1.22
CA ARG A 94 -5.08 -10.95 1.75
C ARG A 94 -6.00 -10.83 2.97
N PRO A 95 -7.01 -11.72 3.11
CA PRO A 95 -7.83 -11.77 4.32
C PRO A 95 -6.98 -11.85 5.60
N PHE A 96 -7.35 -11.02 6.57
CA PHE A 96 -6.73 -10.97 7.89
C PHE A 96 -6.99 -12.29 8.64
N ASP A 97 -5.93 -12.91 9.13
CA ASP A 97 -5.99 -14.07 10.02
C ASP A 97 -5.64 -13.61 11.45
N PRO A 98 -6.60 -13.48 12.37
CA PRO A 98 -6.35 -12.98 13.72
C PRO A 98 -5.40 -13.85 14.55
N GLU A 99 -5.20 -15.13 14.19
CA GLU A 99 -4.27 -16.01 14.89
C GLU A 99 -2.82 -15.78 14.46
N GLN A 100 -2.60 -15.37 13.20
CA GLN A 100 -1.27 -15.24 12.61
C GLN A 100 -0.84 -13.78 12.46
N ASP A 101 -1.77 -12.89 12.18
CA ASP A 101 -1.50 -11.51 11.80
C ASP A 101 -1.48 -10.58 13.02
N LEU A 102 -0.53 -9.65 13.02
CA LEU A 102 -0.39 -8.62 14.04
C LEU A 102 -1.28 -7.40 13.77
N GLU A 103 -1.75 -7.26 12.52
CA GLU A 103 -2.48 -6.10 12.03
C GLU A 103 -3.36 -6.48 10.84
N ALA A 104 -4.49 -5.80 10.69
CA ALA A 104 -5.25 -5.76 9.45
C ALA A 104 -4.89 -4.49 8.66
N ASN A 105 -4.89 -4.60 7.34
CA ASN A 105 -4.65 -3.45 6.47
C ASN A 105 -5.97 -3.04 5.79
N LEU A 106 -6.23 -1.74 5.77
CA LEU A 106 -7.35 -1.13 5.08
C LEU A 106 -6.80 -0.16 4.03
N LEU A 107 -7.45 -0.11 2.87
CA LEU A 107 -7.25 0.95 1.90
C LEU A 107 -8.32 2.01 2.13
N VAL A 108 -7.90 3.22 2.50
CA VAL A 108 -8.79 4.34 2.83
C VAL A 108 -8.54 5.46 1.85
N TYR A 109 -9.57 5.86 1.12
CA TYR A 109 -9.42 6.84 0.06
C TYR A 109 -10.64 7.74 -0.07
N ARG A 110 -10.44 8.86 -0.73
CA ARG A 110 -11.51 9.80 -1.09
C ARG A 110 -11.52 9.98 -2.60
N MET A 111 -12.73 10.02 -3.16
CA MET A 111 -12.94 10.21 -4.59
C MET A 111 -12.97 11.68 -4.95
N GLU A 112 -12.46 12.03 -6.13
CA GLU A 112 -12.72 13.33 -6.73
C GLU A 112 -14.25 13.56 -6.87
N PRO A 113 -14.73 14.81 -6.75
CA PRO A 113 -16.15 15.12 -6.90
C PRO A 113 -16.73 14.56 -8.21
N GLY A 114 -17.82 13.81 -8.10
CA GLY A 114 -18.52 13.20 -9.24
C GLY A 114 -17.90 11.89 -9.76
N LYS A 115 -16.80 11.40 -9.18
CA LYS A 115 -16.27 10.06 -9.46
C LYS A 115 -16.95 9.03 -8.56
N THR A 116 -17.20 7.84 -9.12
CA THR A 116 -17.75 6.70 -8.38
C THR A 116 -16.60 5.80 -7.93
N PRO A 117 -16.59 5.31 -6.68
CA PRO A 117 -15.63 4.32 -6.24
C PRO A 117 -15.67 3.07 -7.14
N PRO A 118 -14.51 2.46 -7.47
CA PRO A 118 -14.51 1.21 -8.22
C PRO A 118 -15.26 0.12 -7.45
N GLN A 119 -16.10 -0.64 -8.15
CA GLN A 119 -16.73 -1.82 -7.58
C GLN A 119 -15.71 -2.96 -7.53
N ARG A 120 -15.47 -3.49 -6.34
CA ARG A 120 -14.63 -4.66 -6.09
C ARG A 120 -15.42 -5.61 -5.19
N SER A 121 -15.25 -6.91 -5.40
CA SER A 121 -15.84 -7.90 -4.51
C SER A 121 -15.03 -8.00 -3.21
N ASP A 122 -15.68 -8.42 -2.13
CA ASP A 122 -15.02 -8.60 -0.82
C ASP A 122 -13.97 -9.72 -0.85
N ASP A 123 -14.05 -10.63 -1.82
CA ASP A 123 -13.14 -11.75 -2.06
C ASP A 123 -12.08 -11.46 -3.13
N ALA A 124 -11.95 -10.20 -3.59
CA ALA A 124 -11.03 -9.84 -4.68
C ALA A 124 -9.56 -10.18 -4.41
N TRP A 125 -9.16 -10.42 -3.15
CA TRP A 125 -7.82 -10.83 -2.77
C TRP A 125 -7.77 -12.18 -2.03
N ALA A 126 -8.86 -12.96 -2.06
CA ALA A 126 -8.94 -14.24 -1.36
C ALA A 126 -7.86 -15.25 -1.82
N TYR A 127 -7.45 -15.16 -3.10
CA TYR A 127 -6.41 -16.00 -3.68
C TYR A 127 -4.97 -15.59 -3.28
N VAL A 128 -4.78 -14.39 -2.72
CA VAL A 128 -3.45 -13.87 -2.37
C VAL A 128 -2.86 -14.70 -1.25
N GLN A 129 -1.75 -15.38 -1.56
CA GLN A 129 -1.07 -16.22 -0.59
C GLN A 129 -0.35 -15.37 0.46
N PRO A 130 -0.18 -15.88 1.70
CA PRO A 130 0.69 -15.26 2.68
C PRO A 130 2.11 -15.06 2.14
N PRO A 131 2.86 -14.04 2.63
CA PRO A 131 4.25 -13.84 2.25
C PRO A 131 5.06 -15.13 2.43
N ARG A 132 5.73 -15.59 1.37
CA ARG A 132 6.60 -16.77 1.42
C ARG A 132 8.06 -16.37 1.47
N THR A 133 8.85 -17.13 2.21
CA THR A 133 10.31 -17.01 2.21
C THR A 133 10.89 -17.79 1.03
N TYR A 134 11.58 -17.10 0.13
CA TYR A 134 12.32 -17.72 -0.97
C TYR A 134 13.61 -18.37 -0.45
N LYS A 135 13.89 -19.60 -0.88
CA LYS A 135 15.12 -20.33 -0.50
C LYS A 135 16.11 -20.28 -1.64
N TRP A 136 17.38 -20.04 -1.35
CA TRP A 136 18.43 -20.20 -2.36
C TRP A 136 18.40 -21.64 -2.93
N PRO A 137 18.46 -21.84 -4.26
CA PRO A 137 18.80 -20.88 -5.32
C PRO A 137 17.60 -20.21 -6.03
N GLU A 138 16.39 -20.22 -5.45
CA GLU A 138 15.22 -19.52 -6.01
C GLU A 138 15.50 -18.01 -6.11
N ILE A 139 15.12 -17.43 -7.25
CA ILE A 139 15.18 -15.98 -7.46
C ILE A 139 13.81 -15.41 -7.12
N SER A 140 13.76 -14.47 -6.18
CA SER A 140 12.52 -13.77 -5.87
C SER A 140 12.06 -12.91 -7.07
N PRO A 141 10.76 -12.72 -7.32
CA PRO A 141 10.34 -11.88 -8.43
C PRO A 141 10.79 -10.41 -8.26
N ARG A 142 10.96 -9.95 -7.01
CA ARG A 142 11.65 -8.68 -6.70
C ARG A 142 13.04 -8.61 -7.34
N GLU A 143 13.88 -9.63 -7.15
CA GLU A 143 15.21 -9.70 -7.77
C GLU A 143 15.17 -9.78 -9.30
N LEU A 144 14.15 -10.42 -9.88
CA LEU A 144 13.95 -10.42 -11.34
C LEU A 144 13.65 -9.01 -11.85
N ILE A 145 12.75 -8.30 -11.17
CA ILE A 145 12.35 -6.93 -11.52
C ILE A 145 13.53 -5.96 -11.40
N GLU A 146 14.33 -6.07 -10.33
CA GLU A 146 15.58 -5.32 -10.20
C GLU A 146 16.53 -5.58 -11.40
N ARG A 147 16.67 -6.84 -11.83
CA ARG A 147 17.50 -7.19 -12.99
C ARG A 147 16.96 -6.62 -14.29
N TRP A 148 15.63 -6.61 -14.50
CA TRP A 148 15.01 -6.04 -15.69
C TRP A 148 15.12 -4.52 -15.73
N MET A 149 14.89 -3.84 -14.60
CA MET A 149 15.07 -2.38 -14.53
C MET A 149 16.51 -1.96 -14.85
N ARG A 150 17.52 -2.70 -14.36
CA ARG A 150 18.93 -2.43 -14.70
C ARG A 150 19.23 -2.56 -16.20
N LYS A 151 18.42 -3.29 -16.97
CA LYS A 151 18.57 -3.42 -18.43
C LYS A 151 17.88 -2.28 -19.19
N ALA A 152 16.81 -1.71 -18.63
CA ALA A 152 16.06 -0.62 -19.24
C ALA A 152 16.87 0.69 -19.26
N LYS A 153 16.64 1.55 -20.25
CA LYS A 153 17.22 2.90 -20.30
C LYS A 153 16.90 3.76 -19.07
N ALA A 154 15.83 3.47 -18.33
CA ALA A 154 15.50 4.13 -17.07
C ALA A 154 16.66 4.04 -16.04
N ALA A 155 17.43 2.94 -16.03
CA ALA A 155 18.62 2.83 -15.18
C ALA A 155 19.81 3.67 -15.66
N ARG A 156 19.80 4.16 -16.91
CA ARG A 156 20.86 5.02 -17.49
C ARG A 156 20.54 6.51 -17.37
N THR A 157 19.28 6.84 -17.13
CA THR A 157 18.75 8.21 -17.02
C THR A 157 18.33 8.56 -15.60
N GLY A 158 18.66 7.72 -14.62
CA GLY A 158 18.35 7.92 -13.21
C GLY A 158 19.57 7.81 -12.30
N ASN A 159 19.46 8.43 -11.13
CA ASN A 159 20.49 8.40 -10.09
C ASN A 159 20.39 7.16 -9.20
N ASN A 160 19.17 6.68 -8.94
CA ASN A 160 18.93 5.59 -8.03
C ASN A 160 17.63 4.85 -8.36
N LEU A 161 17.53 3.61 -7.89
CA LEU A 161 16.35 2.78 -8.01
C LEU A 161 16.27 1.83 -6.81
N VAL A 162 15.07 1.73 -6.25
CA VAL A 162 14.78 0.79 -5.18
C VAL A 162 13.52 0.01 -5.55
N VAL A 163 13.57 -1.31 -5.37
CA VAL A 163 12.43 -2.20 -5.52
C VAL A 163 12.12 -2.80 -4.15
N TRP A 164 10.87 -2.75 -3.73
CA TRP A 164 10.43 -3.42 -2.51
C TRP A 164 9.20 -4.26 -2.77
N ASP A 165 9.10 -5.34 -1.98
CA ASP A 165 7.85 -6.07 -1.86
C ASP A 165 6.81 -5.10 -1.29
N THR A 166 5.66 -5.04 -1.95
CA THR A 166 4.58 -4.16 -1.54
C THR A 166 3.52 -4.96 -0.81
N GLU A 167 2.89 -4.32 0.15
CA GLU A 167 1.87 -4.93 0.99
C GLU A 167 0.61 -5.19 0.17
N SER A 168 -0.04 -6.34 0.38
CA SER A 168 -1.17 -6.78 -0.45
C SER A 168 -2.33 -5.78 -0.51
N ALA A 169 -2.50 -4.94 0.52
CA ALA A 169 -3.49 -3.87 0.55
C ALA A 169 -3.29 -2.76 -0.50
N LEU A 170 -2.09 -2.66 -1.08
CA LEU A 170 -1.77 -1.73 -2.16
C LEU A 170 -1.77 -2.40 -3.54
N TRP A 171 -2.10 -3.68 -3.61
CA TRP A 171 -2.08 -4.44 -4.86
C TRP A 171 -3.34 -4.13 -5.68
N PRO A 172 -3.24 -4.12 -7.02
CA PRO A 172 -4.42 -4.26 -7.87
C PRO A 172 -5.21 -5.53 -7.47
N PRO A 173 -6.56 -5.50 -7.53
CA PRO A 173 -7.40 -6.64 -7.14
C PRO A 173 -7.19 -7.89 -8.01
N GLU A 174 -6.60 -7.75 -9.19
CA GLU A 174 -6.28 -8.85 -10.09
C GLU A 174 -4.85 -9.42 -9.88
N ALA A 175 -4.04 -8.85 -8.99
CA ALA A 175 -2.63 -9.20 -8.85
C ALA A 175 -2.40 -10.42 -7.95
N SER A 176 -1.74 -11.46 -8.50
CA SER A 176 -1.19 -12.60 -7.74
C SER A 176 0.18 -12.31 -7.13
N PHE A 177 0.85 -11.29 -7.64
CA PHE A 177 2.12 -10.78 -7.14
C PHE A 177 2.21 -9.29 -7.46
N CYS A 178 2.73 -8.47 -6.54
CA CYS A 178 2.99 -7.07 -6.81
C CYS A 178 4.20 -6.55 -6.05
N THR A 179 5.01 -5.74 -6.73
CA THR A 179 6.12 -4.98 -6.16
C THR A 179 5.94 -3.52 -6.47
N HIS A 180 6.56 -2.69 -5.64
CA HIS A 180 6.65 -1.28 -5.89
C HIS A 180 8.09 -0.91 -6.25
N VAL A 181 8.21 -0.16 -7.33
CA VAL A 181 9.49 0.34 -7.83
C VAL A 181 9.45 1.85 -7.67
N ARG A 182 10.49 2.37 -7.01
CA ARG A 182 10.76 3.80 -6.97
C ARG A 182 12.01 4.11 -7.77
N TRP A 183 11.86 5.04 -8.70
CA TRP A 183 12.93 5.52 -9.56
C TRP A 183 13.21 6.99 -9.25
N TRP A 184 14.48 7.37 -9.18
CA TRP A 184 14.93 8.76 -9.10
C TRP A 184 15.52 9.16 -10.45
N PRO A 185 14.77 9.87 -11.30
CA PRO A 185 15.31 10.42 -12.55
C PRO A 185 16.53 11.30 -12.28
N ALA A 186 17.42 11.44 -13.26
CA ALA A 186 18.51 12.40 -13.18
C ALA A 186 17.94 13.83 -13.10
N PRO A 187 18.67 14.78 -12.50
CA PRO A 187 18.26 16.18 -12.51
C PRO A 187 17.99 16.64 -13.95
N ASP A 188 16.96 17.45 -14.13
CA ASP A 188 16.55 17.99 -15.43
C ASP A 188 16.01 16.97 -16.47
N THR A 189 15.81 15.70 -16.09
CA THR A 189 15.11 14.74 -16.96
C THR A 189 13.69 15.20 -17.19
N SER A 190 13.32 15.42 -18.45
CA SER A 190 11.97 15.89 -18.80
C SER A 190 10.92 14.82 -18.53
N SER A 191 9.67 15.23 -18.32
CA SER A 191 8.53 14.30 -18.20
C SER A 191 8.41 13.37 -19.42
N ALA A 192 8.70 13.87 -20.62
CA ALA A 192 8.72 13.07 -21.85
C ALA A 192 9.75 11.94 -21.82
N GLU A 193 11.00 12.23 -21.41
CA GLU A 193 12.06 11.23 -21.27
C GLU A 193 11.73 10.21 -20.18
N ILE A 194 11.12 10.64 -19.08
CA ILE A 194 10.60 9.76 -18.03
C ILE A 194 9.58 8.78 -18.62
N TYR A 195 8.58 9.28 -19.36
CA TYR A 195 7.57 8.42 -19.97
C TYR A 195 8.16 7.45 -21.01
N GLU A 196 9.17 7.87 -21.78
CA GLU A 196 9.87 6.96 -22.69
C GLU A 196 10.60 5.84 -21.95
N GLY A 197 11.33 6.17 -20.88
CA GLY A 197 12.02 5.20 -20.04
C GLY A 197 11.06 4.20 -19.39
N LEU A 198 9.92 4.68 -18.88
CA LEU A 198 8.88 3.83 -18.31
C LEU A 198 8.19 2.94 -19.37
N ARG A 199 7.97 3.45 -20.59
CA ARG A 199 7.40 2.65 -21.69
C ARG A 199 8.33 1.52 -22.11
N GLU A 200 9.63 1.80 -22.20
CA GLU A 200 10.63 0.77 -22.48
C GLU A 200 10.63 -0.29 -21.37
N PHE A 201 10.61 0.13 -20.11
CA PHE A 201 10.53 -0.81 -18.99
C PHE A 201 9.24 -1.64 -18.98
N ALA A 202 8.10 -1.00 -19.22
CA ALA A 202 6.80 -1.67 -19.33
C ALA A 202 6.83 -2.77 -20.40
N SER A 203 7.47 -2.52 -21.55
CA SER A 203 7.66 -3.53 -22.59
C SER A 203 8.50 -4.71 -22.10
N ILE A 204 9.62 -4.47 -21.40
CA ILE A 204 10.51 -5.53 -20.90
C ILE A 204 9.78 -6.44 -19.91
N VAL A 205 8.99 -5.88 -18.99
CA VAL A 205 8.29 -6.70 -18.00
C VAL A 205 7.05 -7.38 -18.60
N GLN A 206 6.42 -6.76 -19.59
CA GLN A 206 5.33 -7.38 -20.34
C GLN A 206 5.78 -8.62 -21.10
N ASP A 207 6.97 -8.61 -21.70
CA ASP A 207 7.57 -9.79 -22.34
C ASP A 207 7.80 -10.94 -21.34
N ALA A 208 7.82 -10.65 -20.04
CA ALA A 208 7.95 -11.60 -18.95
C ALA A 208 6.63 -11.91 -18.23
N ASP A 209 5.48 -11.55 -18.81
CA ASP A 209 4.13 -11.77 -18.25
C ASP A 209 3.83 -10.93 -16.98
N TYR A 210 4.37 -9.73 -16.90
CA TYR A 210 4.04 -8.74 -15.86
C TYR A 210 3.37 -7.50 -16.48
N ARG A 211 2.63 -6.79 -15.64
CA ARG A 211 2.02 -5.49 -15.91
C ARG A 211 2.74 -4.41 -15.13
N THR A 212 2.65 -3.19 -15.63
CA THR A 212 3.04 -1.99 -14.87
C THR A 212 1.82 -1.11 -14.66
N ARG A 213 1.78 -0.42 -13.52
CA ARG A 213 0.80 0.61 -13.24
C ARG A 213 1.50 1.85 -12.71
N LEU A 214 1.21 2.97 -13.34
CA LEU A 214 1.67 4.30 -12.96
C LEU A 214 0.50 5.06 -12.30
N GLN A 215 0.82 6.15 -11.62
CA GLN A 215 -0.17 7.16 -11.23
C GLN A 215 -1.02 7.65 -12.42
N GLU A 216 -2.30 7.96 -12.16
CA GLU A 216 -3.21 8.53 -13.18
C GLU A 216 -2.88 10.00 -13.47
N ARG A 217 -2.41 10.73 -12.44
CA ARG A 217 -2.03 12.13 -12.58
C ARG A 217 -0.75 12.27 -13.40
N PRO A 218 -0.66 13.26 -14.30
CA PRO A 218 0.55 13.50 -15.07
C PRO A 218 1.78 13.70 -14.17
N ILE A 219 2.92 13.16 -14.59
CA ILE A 219 4.20 13.41 -13.92
C ILE A 219 4.61 14.86 -14.24
N PRO A 220 4.87 15.70 -13.23
CA PRO A 220 5.34 17.07 -13.46
C PRO A 220 6.76 17.07 -14.05
N ASP A 221 7.13 18.14 -14.77
CA ASP A 221 8.46 18.26 -15.39
C ASP A 221 9.61 18.26 -14.36
N ALA A 222 9.33 18.67 -13.12
CA ALA A 222 10.24 18.56 -12.00
C ALA A 222 9.69 17.53 -11.01
N VAL A 223 10.26 16.32 -11.02
CA VAL A 223 9.88 15.25 -10.11
C VAL A 223 11.13 14.65 -9.46
N GLU A 224 11.10 14.47 -8.14
CA GLU A 224 12.21 13.83 -7.41
C GLU A 224 12.18 12.31 -7.59
N THR A 225 10.98 11.73 -7.57
CA THR A 225 10.76 10.28 -7.64
C THR A 225 9.56 9.93 -8.48
N VAL A 226 9.68 8.83 -9.21
CA VAL A 226 8.59 8.21 -9.94
C VAL A 226 8.32 6.83 -9.34
N ASP A 227 7.08 6.62 -8.94
CA ASP A 227 6.58 5.40 -8.30
C ASP A 227 5.75 4.60 -9.31
N LEU A 228 6.00 3.29 -9.41
CA LEU A 228 5.23 2.38 -10.25
C LEU A 228 5.02 1.04 -9.57
N LEU A 229 3.86 0.44 -9.78
CA LEU A 229 3.62 -0.95 -9.42
C LEU A 229 4.01 -1.84 -10.58
N VAL A 230 4.65 -2.96 -10.27
CA VAL A 230 4.92 -4.05 -11.22
C VAL A 230 4.30 -5.30 -10.64
N TYR A 231 3.35 -5.87 -11.37
CA TYR A 231 2.51 -6.94 -10.86
C TYR A 231 2.26 -8.03 -11.90
N ARG A 232 1.93 -9.21 -11.44
CA ARG A 232 1.46 -10.32 -12.28
C ARG A 232 0.00 -10.56 -11.97
N GLU A 233 -0.82 -10.72 -12.99
CA GLU A 233 -2.23 -11.06 -12.81
C GLU A 233 -2.35 -12.48 -12.25
N ALA A 234 -3.45 -12.79 -11.55
CA ALA A 234 -3.77 -14.16 -11.18
C ALA A 234 -4.13 -14.96 -12.43
N ASP A 235 -3.61 -16.18 -12.56
CA ASP A 235 -4.03 -17.09 -13.63
C ASP A 235 -5.55 -17.28 -13.52
N SER A 236 -6.29 -17.05 -14.61
CA SER A 236 -7.76 -17.12 -14.68
C SER A 236 -8.36 -18.50 -14.35
N THR A 237 -7.53 -19.48 -14.00
CA THR A 237 -7.88 -20.84 -13.54
C THR A 237 -7.69 -21.05 -12.04
N THR A 238 -7.19 -20.05 -11.30
CA THR A 238 -7.14 -20.11 -9.84
C THR A 238 -8.52 -19.70 -9.31
N PRO A 239 -9.32 -20.62 -8.74
CA PRO A 239 -10.59 -20.23 -8.15
C PRO A 239 -10.34 -19.30 -6.96
N ALA A 240 -11.21 -18.29 -6.84
CA ALA A 240 -11.36 -17.47 -5.64
C ALA A 240 -11.85 -18.31 -4.46
#